data_AF-A0A2H1FKT6-F1
#
_entry.id   AF-A0A2H1FKT6-F1
#
_cell.length_a   1.000
_cell.length_b   1.000
_cell.length_c   1.000
_cell.angle_alpha   90.00
_cell.angle_beta   90.00
_cell.angle_gamma   90.00
#
_symmetry.space_group_name_H-M   'P 1'
#
loop_
_entity.id
_entity.type
_entity.pdbx_description
1 polymer ?
#
loop_
_entity_poly.entity_id
_entity_poly.type
_entity_poly.pdbx_seq_one_letter_code
_entity_poly.pdbx_strand_id
1 'polypeptide(L)'
;MLLPVESETATANPKFDALYRDLCTNKLNPDGSTKLDVKAQKERDALADELKKARVSVARSGLIRAHLDTLAYREEELPSELRELTATIAAALQAQLSPDDFDLLHEDIDKFKNNAQPISRLISKAAAKDLSTLTHLATTSGHDPDISLISSLKKSKDTISDSSNALSRLRLEMTQETLTTQSLYRQALETSIRILEQTVHGSLSRGTKAKADYLATVAEGMARKLQVQQGQLTAQTASPEFQAALERKMDDLEKEGLALRRKGREAQELLARYRRTEGMEEVAREFAELVREREKVKKDIERLEGGRK
;
A
#
# COMPACT_ATOMS: atom_id res chain seq x y z
N MET A 1 29.47 -11.20 3.88
CA MET A 1 29.40 -9.72 4.03
C MET A 1 28.15 -9.33 4.78
N LEU A 2 28.26 -8.41 5.75
CA LEU A 2 27.09 -7.72 6.30
C LEU A 2 26.57 -6.71 5.26
N LEU A 3 25.25 -6.62 5.14
CA LEU A 3 24.59 -5.72 4.20
C LEU A 3 24.82 -4.26 4.59
N PRO A 4 25.08 -3.35 3.64
CA PRO A 4 25.20 -1.92 3.92
C PRO A 4 23.94 -1.40 4.61
N VAL A 5 24.12 -0.79 5.77
CA VAL A 5 23.05 -0.16 6.54
C VAL A 5 22.67 1.17 5.91
N GLU A 6 21.37 1.40 5.74
CA GLU A 6 20.83 2.68 5.22
C GLU A 6 21.23 3.84 6.13
N SER A 7 21.68 4.95 5.53
CA SER A 7 22.19 6.12 6.27
C SER A 7 21.18 6.71 7.25
N GLU A 8 19.87 6.59 6.98
CA GLU A 8 18.80 7.03 7.88
C GLU A 8 18.71 6.18 9.15
N THR A 9 18.92 4.86 9.04
CA THR A 9 18.91 3.95 10.19
C THR A 9 20.19 4.08 11.04
N ALA A 10 21.32 4.41 10.41
CA ALA A 10 22.57 4.71 11.09
C ALA A 10 22.51 6.04 11.87
N THR A 11 21.87 7.07 11.33
CA THR A 11 21.72 8.37 12.01
C THR A 11 20.63 8.35 13.09
N ALA A 12 19.54 7.60 12.89
CA ALA A 12 18.48 7.45 13.88
C ALA A 12 18.92 6.65 15.12
N ASN A 13 19.92 5.77 14.99
CA ASN A 13 20.40 4.93 16.09
C ASN A 13 21.93 4.91 16.18
N PRO A 14 22.55 5.89 16.85
CA PRO A 14 24.01 6.07 16.87
C PRO A 14 24.75 4.91 17.55
N LYS A 15 24.09 4.20 18.48
CA LYS A 15 24.66 3.00 19.11
C LYS A 15 24.75 1.82 18.12
N PHE A 16 23.78 1.72 17.21
CA PHE A 16 23.78 0.71 16.16
C PHE A 16 24.84 1.01 15.10
N ASP A 17 25.00 2.27 14.67
CA ASP A 17 26.07 2.65 13.73
C ASP A 17 27.47 2.36 14.30
N ALA A 18 27.68 2.67 15.58
CA ALA A 18 28.93 2.34 16.26
C ALA A 18 29.21 0.82 16.28
N LEU A 19 28.18 0.00 16.55
CA LEU A 19 28.29 -1.47 16.57
C LEU A 19 28.47 -2.05 15.15
N TYR A 20 27.76 -1.54 14.15
CA TYR A 20 27.89 -1.96 12.77
C TYR A 20 29.29 -1.63 12.21
N ARG A 21 29.81 -0.44 12.53
CA ARG A 21 31.18 -0.06 12.22
C ARG A 21 32.18 -0.97 12.91
N ASP A 22 32.05 -1.21 14.22
CA ASP A 22 32.96 -2.10 14.96
C ASP A 22 32.94 -3.55 14.42
N LEU A 23 31.75 -4.07 14.06
CA LEU A 23 31.63 -5.39 13.45
C LEU A 23 32.34 -5.46 12.10
N CYS A 24 32.14 -4.47 11.22
CA CYS A 24 32.73 -4.46 9.88
C CYS A 24 34.24 -4.18 9.88
N THR A 25 34.73 -3.32 10.79
CA THR A 25 36.15 -2.95 10.84
C THR A 25 36.97 -3.91 11.68
N ASN A 26 36.52 -4.22 12.90
CA ASN A 26 37.33 -4.90 13.90
C ASN A 26 36.97 -6.37 14.09
N LYS A 27 35.70 -6.77 13.90
CA LYS A 27 35.26 -8.13 14.28
C LYS A 27 35.10 -9.11 13.12
N LEU A 28 34.82 -8.66 11.90
CA LEU A 28 34.54 -9.51 10.75
C LEU A 28 35.47 -9.23 9.56
N ASN A 29 35.77 -10.28 8.82
CA ASN A 29 36.47 -10.26 7.54
C ASN A 29 35.49 -9.96 6.38
N PRO A 30 36.00 -9.59 5.19
CA PRO A 30 35.16 -9.30 4.02
C PRO A 30 34.26 -10.47 3.59
N ASP A 31 34.69 -11.71 3.81
CA ASP A 31 33.92 -12.92 3.53
C ASP A 31 32.78 -13.17 4.57
N GLY A 32 32.78 -12.45 5.69
CA GLY A 32 31.84 -12.61 6.80
C GLY A 32 32.33 -13.55 7.91
N SER A 33 33.57 -14.04 7.85
CA SER A 33 34.19 -14.79 8.94
C SER A 33 34.65 -13.85 10.08
N THR A 34 34.83 -14.37 11.29
CA THR A 34 35.25 -13.59 12.47
C THR A 34 36.77 -13.40 12.54
N LYS A 35 37.22 -12.15 12.72
CA LYS A 35 38.63 -11.77 12.96
C LYS A 35 39.12 -12.11 14.37
N LEU A 36 38.20 -12.19 15.33
CA LEU A 36 38.52 -12.36 16.75
C LEU A 36 39.07 -13.73 17.10
N ASP A 37 38.76 -14.76 16.30
CA ASP A 37 39.13 -16.13 16.60
C ASP A 37 40.09 -16.67 15.54
N VAL A 38 41.35 -16.23 15.66
CA VAL A 38 42.45 -16.66 14.79
C VAL A 38 42.64 -18.18 14.85
N LYS A 39 42.25 -18.85 15.95
CA LYS A 39 42.30 -20.31 16.05
C LYS A 39 41.19 -20.94 15.22
N ALA A 40 39.94 -20.51 15.38
CA ALA A 40 38.83 -21.01 14.58
C ALA A 40 39.02 -20.73 13.07
N GLN A 41 39.63 -19.60 12.71
CA GLN A 41 39.96 -19.32 11.31
C GLN A 41 41.01 -20.29 10.76
N LYS A 42 42.09 -20.55 11.52
CA LYS A 42 43.10 -21.55 11.14
C LYS A 42 42.50 -22.95 11.03
N GLU A 43 41.58 -23.32 11.91
CA GLU A 43 40.87 -24.61 11.83
C GLU A 43 39.99 -24.71 10.57
N ARG A 44 39.29 -23.63 10.20
CA ARG A 44 38.51 -23.58 8.95
C ARG A 44 39.39 -23.66 7.71
N ASP A 45 40.51 -22.94 7.70
CA ASP A 45 41.46 -22.97 6.59
C ASP A 45 42.08 -24.37 6.47
N ALA A 46 42.45 -25.00 7.59
CA ALA A 46 42.93 -26.37 7.62
C ALA A 46 41.88 -27.37 7.11
N LEU A 47 40.62 -27.23 7.53
CA LEU A 47 39.51 -28.05 7.05
C LEU A 47 39.27 -27.83 5.55
N ALA A 48 39.32 -26.59 5.07
CA ALA A 48 39.19 -26.29 3.64
C ALA A 48 40.30 -26.95 2.81
N ASP A 49 41.54 -26.94 3.32
CA ASP A 49 42.67 -27.62 2.71
C ASP A 49 42.51 -29.16 2.74
N GLU A 50 42.06 -29.73 3.85
CA GLU A 50 41.73 -31.15 3.95
C GLU A 50 40.62 -31.55 2.98
N LEU A 51 39.57 -30.74 2.90
CA LEU A 51 38.45 -30.96 2.00
C LEU A 51 38.87 -30.85 0.54
N LYS A 52 39.77 -29.90 0.21
CA LYS A 52 40.38 -29.80 -1.12
C LYS A 52 41.23 -31.05 -1.42
N LYS A 53 42.07 -31.50 -0.50
CA LYS A 53 42.86 -32.74 -0.65
C LYS A 53 41.95 -33.95 -0.84
N ALA A 54 40.88 -34.08 -0.06
CA ALA A 54 39.92 -35.16 -0.17
C ALA A 54 39.20 -35.13 -1.53
N ARG A 55 38.73 -33.96 -1.99
CA ARG A 55 38.12 -33.80 -3.32
C ARG A 55 39.08 -34.17 -4.44
N VAL A 56 40.34 -33.72 -4.37
CA VAL A 56 41.36 -34.06 -5.37
C VAL A 56 41.65 -35.57 -5.35
N SER A 57 41.73 -36.18 -4.17
CA SER A 57 41.93 -37.62 -4.02
C SER A 57 40.79 -38.43 -4.66
N VAL A 58 39.54 -38.04 -4.39
CA VAL A 58 38.35 -38.67 -4.97
C VAL A 58 38.33 -38.49 -6.49
N ALA A 59 38.59 -37.27 -6.99
CA ALA A 59 38.63 -37.00 -8.42
C ALA A 59 39.74 -37.80 -9.12
N ARG A 60 40.94 -37.85 -8.54
CA ARG A 60 42.08 -38.62 -9.07
C ARG A 60 41.74 -40.12 -9.12
N SER A 61 41.15 -40.65 -8.05
CA SER A 61 40.73 -42.05 -7.99
C SER A 61 39.63 -42.36 -9.02
N GLY A 62 38.67 -41.45 -9.19
CA GLY A 62 37.62 -41.56 -10.20
C GLY A 62 38.17 -41.55 -11.62
N LEU A 63 39.12 -40.67 -11.93
CA LEU A 63 39.79 -40.63 -13.24
C LEU A 63 40.56 -41.93 -13.52
N ILE A 64 41.32 -42.43 -12.54
CA ILE A 64 42.04 -43.71 -12.69
C ILE A 64 41.06 -44.85 -12.95
N ARG A 65 39.94 -44.92 -12.23
CA ARG A 65 38.89 -45.94 -12.46
C ARG A 65 38.28 -45.83 -13.85
N ALA A 66 37.96 -44.63 -14.33
CA ALA A 66 37.40 -44.42 -15.65
C ALA A 66 38.38 -44.80 -16.78
N HIS A 67 39.66 -44.46 -16.62
CA HIS A 67 40.69 -44.87 -17.59
C HIS A 67 40.99 -46.37 -17.52
N LEU A 68 40.96 -47.00 -16.34
CA LEU A 68 41.08 -48.45 -16.20
C LEU A 68 39.95 -49.19 -16.94
N ASP A 69 38.73 -48.71 -16.77
CA ASP A 69 37.55 -49.24 -17.46
C ASP A 69 37.66 -49.08 -18.98
N THR A 70 38.08 -47.89 -19.44
CA THR A 70 38.30 -47.63 -20.87
C THR A 70 39.41 -48.51 -21.47
N LEU A 71 40.46 -48.82 -20.69
CA LEU A 71 41.55 -49.70 -21.11
C LEU A 71 41.12 -51.17 -21.18
N ALA A 72 40.23 -51.60 -20.28
CA ALA A 72 39.69 -52.97 -20.30
C ALA A 72 38.96 -53.28 -21.62
N TYR A 73 38.34 -52.29 -22.25
CA TYR A 73 37.62 -52.44 -23.52
C TYR A 73 38.43 -52.04 -24.78
N ARG A 74 39.69 -51.62 -24.64
CA ARG A 74 40.52 -51.20 -25.79
C ARG A 74 41.40 -52.36 -26.27
N GLU A 75 41.13 -52.85 -27.49
CA GLU A 75 41.69 -54.11 -27.97
C GLU A 75 43.18 -54.09 -28.37
N GLU A 76 43.77 -52.91 -28.58
CA GLU A 76 45.08 -52.80 -29.28
C GLU A 76 46.30 -52.59 -28.37
N GLU A 77 46.13 -52.24 -27.09
CA GLU A 77 47.26 -51.76 -26.25
C GLU A 77 47.70 -52.74 -25.14
N LEU A 78 46.92 -53.79 -24.82
CA LEU A 78 47.24 -54.77 -23.77
C LEU A 78 47.10 -56.23 -24.27
N PRO A 79 48.00 -57.15 -23.85
CA PRO A 79 47.82 -58.60 -24.01
C PRO A 79 46.48 -59.08 -23.42
N SER A 80 45.86 -60.09 -24.03
CA SER A 80 44.52 -60.59 -23.66
C SER A 80 44.40 -60.96 -22.18
N GLU A 81 45.40 -61.63 -21.62
CA GLU A 81 45.42 -62.05 -20.21
C GLU A 81 45.43 -60.86 -19.23
N LEU A 82 46.17 -59.80 -19.56
CA LEU A 82 46.21 -58.58 -18.72
C LEU A 82 44.94 -57.76 -18.87
N ARG A 83 44.23 -57.89 -20.00
CA ARG A 83 42.98 -57.17 -20.27
C ARG A 83 41.84 -57.73 -19.43
N GLU A 84 41.67 -59.06 -19.45
CA GLU A 84 40.70 -59.74 -18.60
C GLU A 84 40.95 -59.41 -17.12
N LEU A 85 42.22 -59.44 -16.69
CA LEU A 85 42.63 -59.02 -15.35
C LEU A 85 42.24 -57.57 -15.04
N THR A 86 42.46 -56.63 -15.97
CA THR A 86 42.08 -55.22 -15.79
C THR A 86 40.56 -55.01 -15.79
N ALA A 87 39.80 -55.80 -16.56
CA ALA A 87 38.35 -55.74 -16.63
C ALA A 87 37.72 -56.21 -15.31
N THR A 88 38.19 -57.35 -14.79
CA THR A 88 37.75 -57.92 -13.51
C THR A 88 38.02 -56.95 -12.35
N ILE A 89 39.19 -56.31 -12.35
CA ILE A 89 39.56 -55.34 -11.29
C ILE A 89 38.84 -54.00 -11.46
N ALA A 90 38.61 -53.52 -12.68
CA ALA A 90 37.80 -52.33 -12.93
C ALA A 90 36.35 -52.53 -12.43
N ALA A 91 35.75 -53.69 -12.71
CA ALA A 91 34.42 -54.06 -12.24
C ALA A 91 34.35 -54.18 -10.70
N ALA A 92 35.37 -54.78 -10.09
CA ALA A 92 35.50 -54.86 -8.63
C ALA A 92 35.63 -53.45 -7.99
N LEU A 93 36.40 -52.54 -8.59
CA LEU A 93 36.58 -51.17 -8.11
C LEU A 93 35.35 -50.26 -8.30
N GLN A 94 34.45 -50.62 -9.22
CA GLN A 94 33.16 -49.95 -9.44
C GLN A 94 32.03 -50.54 -8.58
N ALA A 95 32.34 -51.48 -7.67
CA ALA A 95 31.38 -52.15 -6.78
C ALA A 95 30.26 -52.89 -7.53
N GLN A 96 30.55 -53.39 -8.73
CA GLN A 96 29.64 -54.23 -9.52
C GLN A 96 29.70 -55.71 -9.12
N LEU A 97 30.55 -56.07 -8.15
CA LEU A 97 30.75 -57.42 -7.63
C LEU A 97 30.25 -57.56 -6.19
N SER A 98 29.73 -58.74 -5.85
CA SER A 98 29.24 -59.05 -4.49
C SER A 98 30.41 -59.07 -3.49
N PRO A 99 30.23 -58.65 -2.21
CA PRO A 99 31.28 -58.70 -1.20
C PRO A 99 31.94 -60.08 -1.03
N ASP A 100 31.19 -61.17 -1.26
CA ASP A 100 31.69 -62.55 -1.17
C ASP A 100 32.64 -62.95 -2.31
N ASP A 101 32.57 -62.24 -3.46
CA ASP A 101 33.42 -62.50 -4.61
C ASP A 101 34.81 -61.82 -4.50
N PHE A 102 34.98 -60.90 -3.55
CA PHE A 102 36.26 -60.20 -3.34
C PHE A 102 37.36 -61.12 -2.80
N ASP A 103 36.99 -62.13 -2.01
CA ASP A 103 37.94 -63.11 -1.48
C ASP A 103 38.51 -64.02 -2.58
N LEU A 104 37.71 -64.28 -3.63
CA LEU A 104 38.12 -65.05 -4.81
C LEU A 104 39.09 -64.27 -5.72
N LEU A 105 39.10 -62.94 -5.65
CA LEU A 105 39.94 -62.06 -6.47
C LEU A 105 41.33 -61.80 -5.88
N HIS A 106 41.69 -62.41 -4.75
CA HIS A 106 42.97 -62.11 -4.08
C HIS A 106 44.19 -62.40 -4.98
N GLU A 107 44.16 -63.52 -5.71
CA GLU A 107 45.21 -63.92 -6.63
C GLU A 107 45.30 -62.99 -7.85
N ASP A 108 44.16 -62.54 -8.36
CA ASP A 108 44.06 -61.60 -9.48
C ASP A 108 44.55 -60.20 -9.09
N ILE A 109 44.23 -59.75 -7.88
CA ILE A 109 44.72 -58.49 -7.31
C ILE A 109 46.26 -58.52 -7.21
N ASP A 110 46.85 -59.63 -6.79
CA ASP A 110 48.31 -59.74 -6.68
C ASP A 110 49.00 -59.84 -8.05
N LYS A 111 48.42 -60.58 -9.00
CA LYS A 111 48.87 -60.58 -10.40
C LYS A 111 48.80 -59.18 -11.03
N PHE A 112 47.79 -58.39 -10.69
CA PHE A 112 47.64 -57.02 -11.19
C PHE A 112 48.64 -56.05 -10.55
N LYS A 113 48.90 -56.16 -9.25
CA LYS A 113 49.96 -55.39 -8.58
C LYS A 113 51.32 -55.66 -9.21
N ASN A 114 51.61 -56.92 -9.54
CA ASN A 114 52.85 -57.31 -10.21
C ASN A 114 52.98 -56.71 -11.63
N ASN A 115 51.86 -56.46 -12.30
CA ASN A 115 51.78 -55.87 -13.64
C ASN A 115 51.33 -54.39 -13.65
N ALA A 116 51.41 -53.70 -12.51
CA ALA A 116 50.90 -52.33 -12.39
C ALA A 116 51.69 -51.28 -13.21
N GLN A 117 52.98 -51.54 -13.46
CA GLN A 117 53.85 -50.61 -14.21
C GLN A 117 53.42 -50.44 -15.68
N PRO A 118 53.24 -51.51 -16.48
CA PRO A 118 52.67 -51.41 -17.83
C PRO A 118 51.31 -50.69 -17.88
N ILE A 119 50.40 -51.04 -16.96
CA ILE A 119 49.04 -50.51 -16.91
C ILE A 119 49.07 -49.02 -16.57
N SER A 120 49.86 -48.60 -15.58
CA SER A 120 49.99 -47.19 -15.21
C SER A 120 50.57 -46.32 -16.32
N ARG A 121 51.53 -46.84 -17.12
CA ARG A 121 52.09 -46.12 -18.27
C ARG A 121 51.04 -45.86 -19.34
N LEU A 122 50.17 -46.84 -19.61
CA LEU A 122 49.10 -46.72 -20.59
C LEU A 122 47.97 -45.80 -20.10
N ILE A 123 47.59 -45.86 -18.82
CA ILE A 123 46.68 -44.89 -18.21
C ILE A 123 47.25 -43.48 -18.34
N SER A 124 48.54 -43.31 -18.05
CA SER A 124 49.21 -42.01 -18.14
C SER A 124 49.25 -41.49 -19.57
N LYS A 125 49.50 -42.37 -20.56
CA LYS A 125 49.46 -42.05 -21.99
C LYS A 125 48.05 -41.66 -22.44
N ALA A 126 47.02 -42.39 -22.01
CA ALA A 126 45.62 -42.09 -22.30
C ALA A 126 45.18 -40.77 -21.67
N ALA A 127 45.49 -40.54 -20.40
CA ALA A 127 45.22 -39.28 -19.71
C ALA A 127 45.95 -38.10 -20.35
N ALA A 128 47.20 -38.28 -20.81
CA ALA A 128 47.93 -37.25 -21.53
C ALA A 128 47.31 -36.92 -22.90
N LYS A 129 46.75 -37.92 -23.59
CA LYS A 129 46.01 -37.73 -24.84
C LYS A 129 44.67 -37.03 -24.60
N ASP A 130 43.94 -37.41 -23.57
CA ASP A 130 42.68 -36.74 -23.24
C ASP A 130 42.94 -35.30 -22.79
N LEU A 131 44.00 -35.07 -22.01
CA LEU A 131 44.47 -33.73 -21.68
C LEU A 131 44.81 -32.94 -22.94
N SER A 132 45.55 -33.51 -23.91
CA SER A 132 45.88 -32.81 -25.15
C SER A 132 44.64 -32.47 -25.98
N THR A 133 43.66 -33.38 -26.06
CA THR A 133 42.38 -33.10 -26.75
C THR A 133 41.53 -32.07 -26.03
N LEU A 134 41.43 -32.09 -24.69
CA LEU A 134 40.73 -31.07 -23.92
C LEU A 134 41.43 -29.72 -24.02
N THR A 135 42.77 -29.70 -24.06
CA THR A 135 43.52 -28.47 -24.30
C THR A 135 43.27 -27.94 -25.72
N HIS A 136 43.17 -28.81 -26.72
CA HIS A 136 42.81 -28.44 -28.10
C HIS A 136 41.37 -27.93 -28.22
N LEU A 137 40.41 -28.54 -27.52
CA LEU A 137 39.00 -28.11 -27.48
C LEU A 137 38.82 -26.78 -26.74
N ALA A 138 39.62 -26.54 -25.70
CA ALA A 138 39.67 -25.26 -25.01
C ALA A 138 40.38 -24.17 -25.84
N THR A 139 41.18 -24.54 -26.84
CA THR A 139 41.86 -23.63 -27.78
C THR A 139 41.17 -23.62 -29.15
N THR A 140 39.93 -23.10 -29.21
CA THR A 140 39.36 -22.65 -30.50
C THR A 140 40.00 -21.33 -30.92
N SER A 141 41.28 -21.35 -31.31
CA SER A 141 41.97 -20.34 -32.12
C SER A 141 43.44 -20.74 -32.21
N GLY A 142 43.87 -21.25 -33.37
CA GLY A 142 45.23 -21.71 -33.57
C GLY A 142 46.25 -20.58 -33.47
N HIS A 143 47.15 -20.64 -32.47
CA HIS A 143 48.60 -20.37 -32.60
C HIS A 143 49.35 -20.66 -31.28
N ASP A 144 50.54 -21.27 -31.41
CA ASP A 144 51.66 -21.53 -30.48
C ASP A 144 51.43 -21.86 -28.98
N PRO A 145 52.08 -22.93 -28.44
CA PRO A 145 51.45 -23.74 -27.41
C PRO A 145 51.79 -23.43 -25.95
N ASP A 146 52.85 -22.68 -25.58
CA ASP A 146 53.25 -22.66 -24.15
C ASP A 146 53.12 -21.30 -23.42
N ILE A 147 53.24 -20.17 -24.11
CA ILE A 147 53.16 -18.83 -23.49
C ILE A 147 51.74 -18.25 -23.55
N SER A 148 50.93 -18.67 -24.54
CA SER A 148 49.54 -18.22 -24.73
C SER A 148 48.53 -18.95 -23.82
N LEU A 149 48.81 -20.20 -23.43
CA LEU A 149 47.95 -21.00 -22.54
C LEU A 149 47.88 -20.42 -21.14
N ILE A 150 49.03 -20.07 -20.56
CA ILE A 150 49.11 -19.48 -19.22
C ILE A 150 48.38 -18.13 -19.20
N SER A 151 48.51 -17.33 -20.26
CA SER A 151 47.81 -16.04 -20.35
C SER A 151 46.30 -16.20 -20.56
N SER A 152 45.85 -17.19 -21.35
CA SER A 152 44.43 -17.46 -21.58
C SER A 152 43.73 -18.05 -20.35
N LEU A 153 44.40 -18.94 -19.62
CA LEU A 153 43.89 -19.51 -18.37
C LEU A 153 43.82 -18.43 -17.27
N LYS A 154 44.81 -17.54 -17.20
CA LYS A 154 44.73 -16.33 -16.35
C LYS A 154 43.54 -15.46 -16.73
N LYS A 155 43.37 -15.11 -18.02
CA LYS A 155 42.22 -14.33 -18.49
C LYS A 155 40.87 -14.98 -18.16
N SER A 156 40.73 -16.29 -18.35
CA SER A 156 39.50 -17.01 -18.00
C SER A 156 39.24 -17.00 -16.50
N LYS A 157 40.29 -17.24 -15.68
CA LYS A 157 40.19 -17.15 -14.22
C LYS A 157 39.80 -15.74 -13.76
N ASP A 158 40.39 -14.71 -14.36
CA ASP A 158 40.10 -13.31 -14.06
C ASP A 158 38.65 -12.99 -14.46
N THR A 159 38.19 -13.46 -15.63
CA THR A 159 36.80 -13.30 -16.08
C THR A 159 35.80 -14.03 -15.17
N ILE A 160 36.13 -15.24 -14.71
CA ILE A 160 35.31 -15.99 -13.75
C ILE A 160 35.26 -15.25 -12.41
N SER A 161 36.40 -14.74 -11.94
CA SER A 161 36.48 -13.92 -10.72
C SER A 161 35.63 -12.64 -10.85
N ASP A 162 35.74 -11.93 -11.98
CA ASP A 162 34.98 -10.72 -12.24
C ASP A 162 33.47 -10.98 -12.36
N SER A 163 33.07 -12.05 -13.04
CA SER A 163 31.67 -12.46 -13.12
C SER A 163 31.11 -12.90 -11.76
N SER A 164 31.91 -13.59 -10.94
CA SER A 164 31.54 -13.95 -9.57
C SER A 164 31.37 -12.70 -8.69
N ASN A 165 32.24 -11.71 -8.85
CA ASN A 165 32.16 -10.42 -8.16
C ASN A 165 30.97 -9.57 -8.64
N ALA A 166 30.65 -9.59 -9.93
CA ALA A 166 29.47 -8.93 -10.47
C ALA A 166 28.18 -9.58 -9.95
N LEU A 167 28.15 -10.91 -9.88
CA LEU A 167 27.00 -11.66 -9.37
C LEU A 167 26.80 -11.44 -7.87
N SER A 168 27.88 -11.35 -7.08
CA SER A 168 27.77 -11.02 -5.65
C SER A 168 27.26 -9.59 -5.42
N ARG A 169 27.67 -8.63 -6.26
CA ARG A 169 27.13 -7.25 -6.23
C ARG A 169 25.65 -7.20 -6.59
N LEU A 170 25.23 -7.88 -7.66
CA LEU A 170 23.82 -7.91 -8.07
C LEU A 170 22.93 -8.58 -7.01
N ARG A 171 23.41 -9.64 -6.36
CA ARG A 171 22.70 -10.25 -5.23
C ARG A 171 22.54 -9.27 -4.06
N LEU A 172 23.57 -8.47 -3.78
CA LEU A 172 23.52 -7.46 -2.73
C LEU A 172 22.51 -6.36 -3.07
N GLU A 173 22.54 -5.84 -4.30
CA GLU A 173 21.58 -4.85 -4.79
C GLU A 173 20.14 -5.38 -4.72
N MET A 174 19.90 -6.61 -5.18
CA MET A 174 18.58 -7.26 -5.08
C MET A 174 18.10 -7.41 -3.63
N THR A 175 18.99 -7.75 -2.69
CA THR A 175 18.61 -7.82 -1.28
C THR A 175 18.27 -6.45 -0.69
N GLN A 176 18.95 -5.38 -1.13
CA GLN A 176 18.63 -4.02 -0.71
C GLN A 176 17.25 -3.61 -1.21
N GLU A 177 16.95 -3.82 -2.49
CA GLU A 177 15.63 -3.53 -3.07
C GLU A 177 14.51 -4.37 -2.43
N THR A 178 14.81 -5.60 -2.04
CA THR A 178 13.83 -6.43 -1.32
C THR A 178 13.56 -5.89 0.09
N LEU A 179 14.57 -5.35 0.77
CA LEU A 179 14.41 -4.73 2.08
C LEU A 179 13.63 -3.41 2.00
N THR A 180 13.89 -2.56 1.01
CA THR A 180 13.17 -1.31 0.80
C THR A 180 11.70 -1.56 0.47
N THR A 181 11.41 -2.52 -0.42
CA THR A 181 10.03 -2.89 -0.74
C THR A 181 9.32 -3.46 0.49
N GLN A 182 9.97 -4.31 1.28
CA GLN A 182 9.39 -4.86 2.50
C GLN A 182 9.13 -3.78 3.57
N SER A 183 10.02 -2.79 3.70
CA SER A 183 9.84 -1.67 4.63
C SER A 183 8.65 -0.80 4.24
N LEU A 184 8.48 -0.52 2.93
CA LEU A 184 7.32 0.18 2.39
C LEU A 184 6.01 -0.58 2.61
N TYR A 185 5.99 -1.91 2.37
CA TYR A 185 4.84 -2.75 2.68
C TYR A 185 4.46 -2.71 4.16
N ARG A 186 5.45 -2.76 5.05
CA ARG A 186 5.22 -2.63 6.50
C ARG A 186 4.58 -1.29 6.84
N GLN A 187 5.09 -0.19 6.29
CA GLN A 187 4.54 1.15 6.52
C GLN A 187 3.11 1.30 5.97
N ALA A 188 2.84 0.73 4.79
CA ALA A 188 1.50 0.71 4.20
C ALA A 188 0.50 -0.08 5.07
N LEU A 189 0.90 -1.25 5.59
CA LEU A 189 0.06 -2.03 6.51
C LEU A 189 -0.16 -1.30 7.83
N GLU A 190 0.88 -0.71 8.42
CA GLU A 190 0.79 0.03 9.67
C GLU A 190 -0.15 1.25 9.55
N THR A 191 -0.03 2.01 8.46
CA THR A 191 -0.94 3.13 8.19
C THR A 191 -2.37 2.66 7.94
N SER A 192 -2.57 1.57 7.19
CA SER A 192 -3.90 0.99 6.96
C SER A 192 -4.55 0.54 8.28
N ILE A 193 -3.82 -0.17 9.13
CA ILE A 193 -4.29 -0.60 10.46
C ILE A 193 -4.64 0.62 11.30
N ARG A 194 -3.77 1.64 11.35
CA ARG A 194 -4.04 2.87 12.12
C ARG A 194 -5.30 3.60 11.63
N ILE A 195 -5.52 3.66 10.32
CA ILE A 195 -6.73 4.25 9.75
C ILE A 195 -7.95 3.42 10.14
N LEU A 196 -7.91 2.09 10.05
CA LEU A 196 -9.00 1.21 10.47
C LEU A 196 -9.30 1.36 11.96
N GLU A 197 -8.26 1.40 12.79
CA GLU A 197 -8.38 1.65 14.22
C GLU A 197 -9.02 3.01 14.49
N GLN A 198 -8.63 4.08 13.79
CA GLN A 198 -9.21 5.42 13.99
C GLN A 198 -10.64 5.54 13.48
N THR A 199 -10.94 4.96 12.31
CA THR A 199 -12.21 5.17 11.59
C THR A 199 -13.29 4.17 11.97
N VAL A 200 -12.94 2.92 12.28
CA VAL A 200 -13.93 1.88 12.60
C VAL A 200 -14.03 1.68 14.11
N HIS A 201 -12.90 1.63 14.81
CA HIS A 201 -12.86 1.25 16.24
C HIS A 201 -12.50 2.41 17.19
N GLY A 202 -12.19 3.57 16.62
CA GLY A 202 -11.44 4.62 17.29
C GLY A 202 -12.29 5.72 17.91
N SER A 203 -11.60 6.66 18.55
CA SER A 203 -12.19 7.83 19.18
C SER A 203 -12.97 8.70 18.19
N LEU A 204 -12.60 8.72 16.90
CA LEU A 204 -13.32 9.50 15.88
C LEU A 204 -14.72 8.91 15.63
N SER A 205 -14.82 7.60 15.38
CA SER A 205 -16.12 6.94 15.21
C SER A 205 -16.99 7.02 16.47
N ARG A 206 -16.38 6.81 17.65
CA ARG A 206 -17.09 6.97 18.93
C ARG A 206 -17.52 8.42 19.16
N GLY A 207 -16.70 9.39 18.78
CA GLY A 207 -16.98 10.81 18.91
C GLY A 207 -18.07 11.29 17.95
N THR A 208 -18.06 10.83 16.69
CA THR A 208 -19.14 11.13 15.73
C THR A 208 -20.44 10.49 16.17
N LYS A 209 -20.41 9.24 16.66
CA LYS A 209 -21.58 8.58 17.24
C LYS A 209 -22.11 9.32 18.47
N ALA A 210 -21.26 9.64 19.44
CA ALA A 210 -21.68 10.38 20.63
C ALA A 210 -22.25 11.77 20.29
N LYS A 211 -21.68 12.46 19.28
CA LYS A 211 -22.22 13.72 18.78
C LYS A 211 -23.58 13.55 18.10
N ALA A 212 -23.76 12.48 17.32
CA ALA A 212 -25.05 12.16 16.70
C ALA A 212 -26.10 11.84 17.76
N ASP A 213 -25.77 11.01 18.75
CA ASP A 213 -26.65 10.68 19.88
C ASP A 213 -27.00 11.94 20.71
N TYR A 214 -26.02 12.82 20.97
CA TYR A 214 -26.26 14.11 21.62
C TYR A 214 -27.22 14.99 20.81
N LEU A 215 -27.00 15.15 19.51
CA LEU A 215 -27.88 15.96 18.66
C LEU A 215 -29.29 15.36 18.56
N ALA A 216 -29.41 14.03 18.55
CA ALA A 216 -30.69 13.33 18.59
C ALA A 216 -31.45 13.63 19.91
N THR A 217 -30.78 13.51 21.05
CA THR A 217 -31.40 13.84 22.36
C THR A 217 -31.76 15.32 22.49
N VAL A 218 -30.96 16.23 21.92
CA VAL A 218 -31.30 17.66 21.84
C VAL A 218 -32.53 17.87 20.97
N ALA A 219 -32.60 17.23 19.80
CA ALA A 219 -33.75 17.32 18.90
C ALA A 219 -35.02 16.79 19.56
N GLU A 220 -34.97 15.64 20.25
CA GLU A 220 -36.07 15.12 21.05
C GLU A 220 -36.48 16.09 22.17
N GLY A 221 -35.50 16.66 22.87
CA GLY A 221 -35.75 17.65 23.91
C GLY A 221 -36.42 18.92 23.37
N MET A 222 -36.00 19.40 22.20
CA MET A 222 -36.63 20.53 21.52
C MET A 222 -38.04 20.19 21.03
N ALA A 223 -38.25 19.00 20.48
CA ALA A 223 -39.58 18.53 20.07
C ALA A 223 -40.55 18.47 21.26
N ARG A 224 -40.10 17.93 22.40
CA ARG A 224 -40.90 17.91 23.64
C ARG A 224 -41.16 19.31 24.18
N LYS A 225 -40.17 20.21 24.17
CA LYS A 225 -40.38 21.62 24.55
C LYS A 225 -41.43 22.30 23.66
N LEU A 226 -41.38 22.06 22.36
CA LEU A 226 -42.34 22.59 21.41
C LEU A 226 -43.74 22.04 21.68
N GLN A 227 -43.87 20.75 22.01
CA GLN A 227 -45.14 20.15 22.39
C GLN A 227 -45.71 20.75 23.68
N VAL A 228 -44.87 21.05 24.68
CA VAL A 228 -45.29 21.74 25.91
C VAL A 228 -45.74 23.17 25.60
N GLN A 229 -44.98 23.91 24.79
CA GLN A 229 -45.35 25.28 24.39
C GLN A 229 -46.66 25.28 23.59
N GLN A 230 -46.85 24.33 22.68
CA GLN A 230 -48.11 24.16 21.97
C GLN A 230 -49.25 23.86 22.95
N GLY A 231 -49.05 23.00 23.94
CA GLY A 231 -50.02 22.74 25.02
C GLY A 231 -50.36 24.00 25.83
N GLN A 232 -49.36 24.82 26.16
CA GLN A 232 -49.56 26.09 26.89
C GLN A 232 -50.31 27.11 26.04
N LEU A 233 -49.93 27.28 24.77
CA LEU A 233 -50.60 28.21 23.85
C LEU A 233 -52.03 27.77 23.58
N THR A 234 -52.27 26.48 23.34
CA THR A 234 -53.63 25.94 23.18
C THR A 234 -54.47 26.11 24.45
N ALA A 235 -53.89 25.93 25.64
CA ALA A 235 -54.59 26.21 26.89
C ALA A 235 -54.93 27.72 27.04
N GLN A 236 -54.05 28.62 26.61
CA GLN A 236 -54.31 30.07 26.64
C GLN A 236 -55.36 30.50 25.62
N THR A 237 -55.30 29.99 24.38
CA THR A 237 -56.24 30.35 23.32
C THR A 237 -57.58 29.64 23.43
N ALA A 238 -57.62 28.41 23.96
CA ALA A 238 -58.85 27.70 24.28
C ALA A 238 -59.39 28.05 25.68
N SER A 239 -58.85 29.09 26.34
CA SER A 239 -59.44 29.62 27.56
C SER A 239 -60.90 30.02 27.27
N PRO A 240 -61.87 29.58 28.09
CA PRO A 240 -63.28 29.89 27.87
C PRO A 240 -63.54 31.40 27.90
N GLU A 241 -62.73 32.16 28.65
CA GLU A 241 -62.81 33.62 28.67
C GLU A 241 -62.38 34.26 27.34
N PHE A 242 -61.32 33.72 26.71
CA PHE A 242 -60.83 34.21 25.42
C PHE A 242 -61.77 33.84 24.27
N GLN A 243 -62.32 32.62 24.29
CA GLN A 243 -63.36 32.19 23.34
C GLN A 243 -64.61 33.07 23.49
N ALA A 244 -65.09 33.31 24.71
CA ALA A 244 -66.24 34.20 24.94
C ALA A 244 -65.96 35.65 24.51
N ALA A 245 -64.73 36.15 24.66
CA ALA A 245 -64.34 37.48 24.18
C ALA A 245 -64.32 37.56 22.66
N LEU A 246 -63.84 36.51 21.97
CA LEU A 246 -63.86 36.41 20.51
C LEU A 246 -65.30 36.35 19.97
N GLU A 247 -66.17 35.54 20.57
CA GLU A 247 -67.59 35.46 20.20
C GLU A 247 -68.28 36.82 20.33
N ARG A 248 -68.08 37.51 21.46
CA ARG A 248 -68.59 38.87 21.64
C ARG A 248 -68.08 39.84 20.58
N LYS A 249 -66.80 39.75 20.21
CA LYS A 249 -66.23 40.60 19.15
C LYS A 249 -66.78 40.25 17.77
N MET A 250 -67.06 38.99 17.48
CA MET A 250 -67.74 38.59 16.25
C MET A 250 -69.15 39.17 16.20
N ASP A 251 -69.93 39.05 17.28
CA ASP A 251 -71.27 39.63 17.38
C ASP A 251 -71.25 41.16 17.17
N ASP A 252 -70.26 41.84 17.76
CA ASP A 252 -70.10 43.30 17.61
C ASP A 252 -69.74 43.67 16.17
N LEU A 253 -68.83 42.95 15.51
CA LEU A 253 -68.46 43.18 14.12
C LEU A 253 -69.62 42.88 13.16
N GLU A 254 -70.45 41.88 13.45
CA GLU A 254 -71.67 41.61 12.68
C GLU A 254 -72.67 42.76 12.82
N LYS A 255 -72.89 43.26 14.04
CA LYS A 255 -73.73 44.43 14.30
C LYS A 255 -73.20 45.66 13.57
N GLU A 256 -71.89 45.92 13.65
CA GLU A 256 -71.24 47.02 12.94
C GLU A 256 -71.34 46.87 11.42
N GLY A 257 -71.12 45.66 10.90
CA GLY A 257 -71.27 45.35 9.48
C GLY A 257 -72.70 45.55 8.97
N LEU A 258 -73.70 45.11 9.75
CA LEU A 258 -75.11 45.37 9.47
C LEU A 258 -75.43 46.86 9.52
N ALA A 259 -74.90 47.60 10.48
CA ALA A 259 -75.06 49.04 10.58
C ALA A 259 -74.42 49.78 9.39
N LEU A 260 -73.21 49.39 8.99
CA LEU A 260 -72.52 49.94 7.81
C LEU A 260 -73.26 49.61 6.52
N ARG A 261 -73.81 48.39 6.37
CA ARG A 261 -74.67 48.04 5.23
C ARG A 261 -75.97 48.83 5.21
N ARG A 262 -76.58 49.12 6.37
CA ARG A 262 -77.75 50.01 6.47
C ARG A 262 -77.38 51.43 6.04
N LYS A 263 -76.32 52.01 6.62
CA LYS A 263 -75.79 53.34 6.23
C LYS A 263 -75.42 53.40 4.75
N GLY A 264 -74.85 52.33 4.21
CA GLY A 264 -74.52 52.22 2.79
C GLY A 264 -75.76 52.24 1.89
N ARG A 265 -76.82 51.52 2.29
CA ARG A 265 -78.12 51.57 1.59
C ARG A 265 -78.75 52.96 1.69
N GLU A 266 -78.80 53.55 2.88
CA GLU A 266 -79.31 54.91 3.10
C GLU A 266 -78.56 55.94 2.24
N ALA A 267 -77.22 55.87 2.20
CA ALA A 267 -76.41 56.75 1.36
C ALA A 267 -76.66 56.51 -0.14
N GLN A 268 -76.83 55.26 -0.58
CA GLN A 268 -77.19 54.94 -1.96
C GLN A 268 -78.60 55.45 -2.33
N GLU A 269 -79.57 55.33 -1.42
CA GLU A 269 -80.91 55.89 -1.60
C GLU A 269 -80.87 57.41 -1.69
N LEU A 270 -80.10 58.07 -0.82
CA LEU A 270 -79.90 59.52 -0.86
C LEU A 270 -79.27 59.95 -2.19
N LEU A 271 -78.21 59.25 -2.63
CA LEU A 271 -77.58 59.48 -3.94
C LEU A 271 -78.55 59.22 -5.10
N ALA A 272 -79.42 58.21 -5.00
CA ALA A 272 -80.44 57.93 -6.01
C ALA A 272 -81.50 59.05 -6.06
N ARG A 273 -81.89 59.62 -4.91
CA ARG A 273 -82.74 60.81 -4.83
C ARG A 273 -82.07 62.02 -5.47
N TYR A 274 -80.79 62.28 -5.17
CA TYR A 274 -80.02 63.34 -5.82
C TYR A 274 -79.84 63.14 -7.33
N ARG A 275 -79.77 61.89 -7.81
CA ARG A 275 -79.65 61.56 -9.24
C ARG A 275 -80.98 61.68 -9.99
N ARG A 276 -82.13 61.59 -9.31
CA ARG A 276 -83.42 61.93 -9.91
C ARG A 276 -83.52 63.45 -9.98
N THR A 277 -83.93 63.96 -11.14
CA THR A 277 -84.05 65.39 -11.44
C THR A 277 -84.89 66.15 -10.43
N GLU A 278 -85.87 65.49 -9.81
CA GLU A 278 -86.72 66.05 -8.75
C GLU A 278 -85.91 66.55 -7.53
N GLY A 279 -84.86 65.83 -7.12
CA GLY A 279 -84.04 66.21 -5.96
C GLY A 279 -83.08 67.37 -6.23
N MET A 280 -82.54 67.49 -7.45
CA MET A 280 -81.75 68.67 -7.83
C MET A 280 -82.64 69.90 -8.07
N GLU A 281 -83.86 69.72 -8.55
CA GLU A 281 -84.81 70.82 -8.75
C GLU A 281 -85.32 71.41 -7.42
N GLU A 282 -85.62 70.57 -6.43
CA GLU A 282 -86.00 71.04 -5.08
C GLU A 282 -84.85 71.77 -4.39
N VAL A 283 -83.64 71.21 -4.42
CA VAL A 283 -82.46 71.85 -3.82
C VAL A 283 -82.10 73.15 -4.55
N ALA A 284 -82.23 73.21 -5.87
CA ALA A 284 -82.04 74.45 -6.63
C ALA A 284 -83.10 75.51 -6.29
N ARG A 285 -84.35 75.12 -6.02
CA ARG A 285 -85.41 76.03 -5.54
C ARG A 285 -85.10 76.56 -4.14
N GLU A 286 -84.76 75.69 -3.19
CA GLU A 286 -84.40 76.11 -1.83
C GLU A 286 -83.16 77.04 -1.83
N PHE A 287 -82.13 76.73 -2.62
CA PHE A 287 -80.98 77.62 -2.78
C PHE A 287 -81.37 78.97 -3.42
N ALA A 288 -82.26 78.98 -4.41
CA ALA A 288 -82.74 80.22 -5.03
C ALA A 288 -83.56 81.07 -4.03
N GLU A 289 -84.36 80.44 -3.16
CA GLU A 289 -85.08 81.12 -2.08
C GLU A 289 -84.12 81.72 -1.05
N LEU A 290 -83.15 80.95 -0.57
CA LEU A 290 -82.13 81.44 0.37
C LEU A 290 -81.28 82.58 -0.22
N VAL A 291 -80.95 82.54 -1.50
CA VAL A 291 -80.25 83.64 -2.18
C VAL A 291 -81.13 84.90 -2.22
N ARG A 292 -82.43 84.75 -2.52
CA ARG A 292 -83.38 85.89 -2.49
C ARG A 292 -83.56 86.46 -1.09
N GLU A 293 -83.66 85.61 -0.07
CA GLU A 293 -83.73 86.04 1.32
C GLU A 293 -82.45 86.77 1.74
N ARG A 294 -81.28 86.23 1.38
CA ARG A 294 -80.00 86.90 1.62
C ARG A 294 -79.92 88.27 0.95
N GLU A 295 -80.39 88.40 -0.30
CA GLU A 295 -80.43 89.68 -0.98
C GLU A 295 -81.44 90.66 -0.36
N LYS A 296 -82.60 90.19 0.10
CA LYS A 296 -83.57 91.01 0.85
C LYS A 296 -82.96 91.51 2.16
N VAL A 297 -82.38 90.61 2.96
CA VAL A 297 -81.69 90.96 4.21
C VAL A 297 -80.55 91.93 3.93
N LYS A 298 -79.78 91.74 2.86
CA LYS A 298 -78.72 92.67 2.46
C LYS A 298 -79.27 94.05 2.09
N LYS A 299 -80.35 94.12 1.31
CA LYS A 299 -81.04 95.39 0.97
C LYS A 299 -81.63 96.05 2.21
N ASP A 300 -82.19 95.29 3.14
CA ASP A 300 -82.72 95.81 4.39
C ASP A 300 -81.59 96.36 5.28
N ILE A 301 -80.43 95.72 5.33
CA ILE A 301 -79.22 96.24 6.00
C ILE A 301 -78.73 97.52 5.32
N GLU A 302 -78.60 97.55 3.99
CA GLU A 302 -78.17 98.75 3.24
C GLU A 302 -79.15 99.93 3.44
N ARG A 303 -80.45 99.65 3.55
CA ARG A 303 -81.49 100.66 3.80
C ARG A 303 -81.48 101.16 5.25
N LEU A 304 -81.11 100.32 6.21
CA LEU A 304 -80.91 100.70 7.61
C LEU A 304 -79.60 101.49 7.83
N GLU A 305 -78.56 101.24 7.04
CA GLU A 305 -77.28 101.97 7.11
C GLU A 305 -77.31 103.33 6.37
N GLY A 306 -78.11 103.49 5.32
CA GLY A 306 -78.24 104.75 4.56
C GLY A 306 -79.18 105.81 5.18
N GLY A 307 -79.97 105.46 6.20
CA GLY A 307 -80.94 106.34 6.87
C GLY A 307 -80.42 107.07 8.11
N ARG A 308 -79.11 107.01 8.40
CA ARG A 308 -78.50 107.59 9.61
C ARG A 308 -77.42 108.62 9.23
N LYS A 309 -77.86 109.75 8.69
CA LYS A 309 -77.15 111.04 8.72
C LYS A 309 -78.07 112.09 9.32
#